data_AF-A0A3B8X8F4-F1
#
_entry.id   AF-A0A3B8X8F4-F1
#
_cell.length_a   1.000
_cell.length_b   1.000
_cell.length_c   1.000
_cell.angle_alpha   90.00
_cell.angle_beta   90.00
_cell.angle_gamma   90.00
#
_symmetry.space_group_name_H-M   'P 1'
#
loop_
_entity.id
_entity.type
_entity.pdbx_description
1 polymer ?
#
loop_
_entity_poly.entity_id
_entity_poly.type
_entity_poly.pdbx_seq_one_letter_code
_entity_poly.pdbx_strand_id
1 'polypeptide(L)'
;MDSRWQQFYQTTAEMVRLAHDCAWEQLSERQQQRDRQLQQLPPASNQEAGLLEELLKLNQLLERLGQQQREQLSNTVKQAQHHKRGVNAYHAVHQHNH
;
A
#
# COMPACT_ATOMS: atom_id res chain seq x y z
N MET A 1 7.93 -26.12 12.43
CA MET A 1 7.33 -24.90 11.88
C MET A 1 5.84 -25.11 11.69
N ASP A 2 5.03 -24.30 12.36
CA ASP A 2 3.57 -24.31 12.19
C ASP A 2 3.19 -23.74 10.81
N SER A 3 2.29 -24.43 10.09
CA SER A 3 1.87 -24.03 8.75
C SER A 3 1.15 -22.68 8.73
N ARG A 4 0.58 -22.24 9.85
CA ARG A 4 -0.11 -20.94 9.97
C ARG A 4 0.85 -19.76 9.88
N TRP A 5 2.03 -19.86 10.50
CA TRP A 5 3.06 -18.84 10.41
C TRP A 5 3.59 -18.70 8.97
N GLN A 6 3.75 -19.83 8.27
CA GLN A 6 4.16 -19.83 6.87
C GLN A 6 3.10 -19.21 5.96
N GLN A 7 1.81 -19.50 6.19
CA GLN A 7 0.70 -18.90 5.45
C GLN A 7 0.60 -17.39 5.66
N PHE A 8 0.82 -16.94 6.90
CA PHE A 8 0.86 -15.52 7.24
C PHE A 8 2.02 -14.80 6.54
N TYR A 9 3.20 -15.43 6.53
CA TYR A 9 4.35 -14.97 5.75
C TYR A 9 4.05 -14.84 4.27
N GLN A 10 3.53 -15.89 3.65
CA GLN A 10 3.20 -15.90 2.21
C GLN A 10 2.21 -14.80 1.85
N THR A 11 1.18 -14.61 2.67
CA THR A 11 0.18 -13.55 2.47
C THR A 11 0.83 -12.17 2.55
N THR A 12 1.72 -11.96 3.53
CA THR A 12 2.44 -10.69 3.69
C THR A 12 3.42 -10.43 2.53
N ALA A 13 4.11 -11.46 2.04
CA ALA A 13 4.99 -11.36 0.88
C ALA A 13 4.20 -11.05 -0.41
N GLU A 14 3.03 -11.66 -0.58
CA GLU A 14 2.14 -11.36 -1.71
C GLU A 14 1.65 -9.90 -1.67
N MET A 15 1.30 -9.38 -0.49
CA MET A 15 0.93 -7.98 -0.33
C MET A 15 2.06 -7.02 -0.73
N VAL A 16 3.31 -7.34 -0.36
CA VAL A 16 4.49 -6.57 -0.81
C VAL A 16 4.62 -6.61 -2.33
N ARG A 17 4.43 -7.78 -2.95
CA ARG A 17 4.47 -7.92 -4.41
C ARG A 17 3.40 -7.06 -5.08
N LEU A 18 2.15 -7.12 -4.60
CA LEU A 18 1.04 -6.32 -5.13
C LEU A 18 1.29 -4.82 -4.97
N ALA A 19 1.85 -4.38 -3.84
CA ALA A 19 2.26 -2.99 -3.63
C ALA A 19 3.34 -2.55 -4.64
N HIS A 20 4.32 -3.43 -4.90
CA HIS A 20 5.35 -3.17 -5.89
C HIS A 20 4.81 -3.08 -7.33
N ASP A 21 3.85 -3.94 -7.67
CA ASP A 21 3.17 -3.97 -8.96
C ASP A 21 2.08 -2.88 -9.09
N CYS A 22 1.96 -1.98 -8.11
CA CYS A 22 0.93 -0.94 -8.01
C CYS A 22 -0.52 -1.48 -8.06
N ALA A 23 -0.74 -2.75 -7.73
CA ALA A 23 -2.05 -3.42 -7.69
C ALA A 23 -2.79 -3.12 -6.37
N TRP A 24 -2.94 -1.84 -6.04
CA TRP A 24 -3.44 -1.37 -4.74
C TRP A 24 -4.90 -1.78 -4.43
N GLU A 25 -5.74 -1.94 -5.46
CA GLU A 25 -7.13 -2.40 -5.30
C GLU A 25 -7.19 -3.80 -4.68
N GLN A 26 -6.33 -4.71 -5.16
CA GLN A 26 -6.23 -6.11 -4.71
C GLN A 26 -5.62 -6.21 -3.30
N LEU A 27 -4.89 -5.18 -2.86
CA LEU A 27 -4.21 -5.16 -1.57
C LEU A 27 -5.20 -5.09 -0.39
N SER A 28 -6.39 -4.51 -0.61
CA SER A 28 -7.45 -4.41 0.40
C SER A 28 -7.99 -5.78 0.82
N GLU A 29 -8.25 -6.67 -0.15
CA GLU A 29 -8.70 -8.04 0.10
C GLU A 29 -7.63 -8.86 0.82
N ARG A 30 -6.37 -8.70 0.40
CA ARG A 30 -5.22 -9.37 1.03
C ARG A 30 -4.97 -8.89 2.46
N GLN A 31 -5.17 -7.60 2.74
CA GLN A 31 -5.10 -7.07 4.11
C GLN A 31 -6.15 -7.74 5.01
N GLN A 32 -7.41 -7.86 4.56
CA GLN A 32 -8.45 -8.53 5.34
C GLN A 32 -8.16 -10.01 5.58
N GLN A 33 -7.52 -10.68 4.62
CA GLN A 33 -7.07 -12.06 4.77
C GLN A 33 -5.94 -12.15 5.82
N ARG A 34 -4.96 -11.25 5.76
CA ARG A 34 -3.86 -11.19 6.73
C ARG A 34 -4.36 -10.92 8.15
N ASP A 35 -5.30 -10.00 8.32
CA ASP A 35 -5.86 -9.65 9.62
C ASP A 35 -6.63 -10.84 10.24
N ARG A 36 -7.34 -11.61 9.42
CA ARG A 36 -7.98 -12.86 9.85
C ARG A 36 -6.98 -13.92 10.27
N GLN A 37 -5.89 -14.07 9.52
CA GLN A 37 -4.82 -15.01 9.87
C GLN A 37 -4.13 -14.61 11.19
N LEU A 38 -3.89 -13.32 11.41
CA LEU A 38 -3.26 -12.79 12.63
C LEU A 38 -4.03 -13.23 13.89
N GLN A 39 -5.36 -13.21 13.85
CA GLN A 39 -6.21 -13.64 14.97
C GLN A 39 -6.11 -15.14 15.29
N GLN A 40 -5.64 -15.95 14.33
CA GLN A 40 -5.58 -17.41 14.43
C GLN A 40 -4.15 -17.93 14.65
N LEU A 41 -3.17 -17.02 14.71
CA LEU A 41 -1.77 -17.38 14.89
C LEU A 41 -1.57 -17.96 16.30
N PRO A 42 -0.86 -19.10 16.41
CA PRO A 42 -0.42 -19.59 17.69
C PRO A 42 0.66 -18.65 18.26
N PRO A 43 0.94 -18.70 19.57
CA PRO A 43 2.11 -18.07 20.14
C PRO A 43 3.37 -18.45 19.34
N ALA A 44 4.20 -17.46 19.04
CA ALA A 44 5.47 -17.71 18.36
C ALA A 44 6.37 -18.60 19.23
N SER A 45 7.05 -19.55 18.60
CA SER A 45 8.12 -20.32 19.25
C SER A 45 9.48 -19.90 18.70
N ASN A 46 10.55 -20.35 19.36
CA ASN A 46 11.92 -20.11 18.91
C ASN A 46 12.20 -20.70 17.52
N GLN A 47 11.41 -21.66 17.05
CA GLN A 47 11.54 -22.24 15.70
C GLN A 47 11.08 -21.27 14.60
N GLU A 48 10.25 -20.28 14.93
CA GLU A 48 9.76 -19.27 13.99
C GLU A 48 10.57 -17.97 14.03
N ALA A 49 11.61 -17.85 14.86
CA ALA A 49 12.36 -16.60 15.05
C ALA A 49 12.90 -16.02 13.72
N GLY A 50 13.49 -16.86 12.86
CA GLY A 50 13.97 -16.41 11.55
C GLY A 50 12.84 -15.94 10.63
N LEU A 51 11.68 -16.61 10.66
CA LEU A 51 10.52 -16.22 9.87
C LEU A 51 9.91 -14.89 10.35
N LEU A 52 9.93 -14.65 11.67
CA LEU A 52 9.47 -13.40 12.27
C LEU A 52 10.36 -12.22 11.88
N GLU A 53 11.68 -12.41 11.81
CA GLU A 53 12.59 -11.38 11.33
C GLU A 53 12.31 -11.01 9.87
N GLU A 54 12.04 -12.00 9.01
CA GLU A 54 11.65 -11.73 7.63
C GLU A 54 10.28 -11.04 7.52
N LEU A 55 9.30 -11.47 8.33
CA LEU A 55 7.99 -10.81 8.43
C LEU A 55 8.12 -9.33 8.82
N LEU A 56 9.01 -9.01 9.76
CA LEU A 56 9.27 -7.63 10.15
C LEU A 56 9.81 -6.81 8.97
N LYS A 57 10.77 -7.36 8.21
CA LYS A 57 11.31 -6.71 7.01
C LYS A 57 10.24 -6.49 5.94
N LEU A 58 9.37 -7.47 5.70
CA LEU A 58 8.26 -7.36 4.76
C LEU A 58 7.26 -6.27 5.19
N ASN A 59 6.92 -6.19 6.47
CA ASN A 59 6.03 -5.14 6.97
C ASN A 59 6.63 -3.74 6.81
N GLN A 60 7.91 -3.55 7.16
CA GLN A 60 8.60 -2.28 6.94
C GLN A 60 8.64 -1.87 5.47
N LEU A 61 8.83 -2.83 4.56
CA LEU A 61 8.81 -2.58 3.13
C LEU A 61 7.41 -2.18 2.66
N LEU A 62 6.37 -2.88 3.11
CA LEU A 62 4.98 -2.56 2.78
C LEU A 62 4.58 -1.15 3.25
N GLU A 63 5.00 -0.75 4.45
CA GLU A 63 4.80 0.60 4.98
C GLU A 63 5.46 1.67 4.09
N ARG A 64 6.71 1.43 3.70
CA ARG A 64 7.46 2.34 2.82
C ARG A 64 6.79 2.48 1.46
N LEU A 65 6.41 1.38 0.82
CA LEU A 65 5.70 1.39 -0.45
C LEU A 65 4.36 2.14 -0.33
N GLY A 66 3.62 1.90 0.75
CA GLY A 66 2.37 2.62 1.03
C GLY A 66 2.57 4.13 1.23
N GLN A 67 3.67 4.54 1.88
CA GLN A 67 4.02 5.96 2.00
C GLN A 67 4.33 6.59 0.64
N GLN A 68 5.17 5.93 -0.17
CA GLN A 68 5.51 6.40 -1.51
C GLN A 68 4.26 6.57 -2.39
N GLN A 69 3.31 5.63 -2.32
CA GLN A 69 2.06 5.74 -3.06
C GLN A 69 1.23 6.95 -2.60
N ARG A 70 1.12 7.19 -1.28
CA ARG A 70 0.39 8.36 -0.76
C ARG A 70 1.02 9.68 -1.23
N GLU A 71 2.34 9.76 -1.26
CA GLU A 71 3.07 10.93 -1.76
C GLU A 71 2.84 11.14 -3.25
N GLN A 72 2.89 10.07 -4.07
CA GLN A 72 2.57 10.13 -5.49
C GLN A 72 1.14 10.61 -5.73
N LEU A 73 0.15 10.04 -5.02
CA LEU A 73 -1.25 10.48 -5.11
C LEU A 73 -1.42 11.95 -4.70
N SER A 74 -0.76 12.39 -3.63
CA SER A 74 -0.78 13.79 -3.20
C SER A 74 -0.27 14.72 -4.29
N ASN A 75 0.85 14.36 -4.94
CA ASN A 75 1.42 15.14 -6.04
C ASN A 75 0.50 15.18 -7.25
N THR A 76 -0.11 14.05 -7.63
CA THR A 76 -1.10 13.97 -8.72
C THR A 76 -2.31 14.86 -8.44
N VAL A 77 -2.85 14.85 -7.21
CA VAL A 77 -3.97 15.71 -6.84
C VAL A 77 -3.58 17.19 -6.93
N LYS A 78 -2.40 17.58 -6.43
CA LYS A 78 -1.92 18.97 -6.55
C LYS A 78 -1.81 19.39 -8.00
N GLN A 79 -1.22 18.56 -8.86
CA GLN A 79 -1.09 18.85 -10.29
C GLN A 79 -2.45 19.02 -10.96
N ALA A 80 -3.42 18.14 -10.67
CA ALA A 80 -4.78 18.26 -11.20
C ALA A 80 -5.48 19.57 -10.75
N GLN A 81 -5.29 19.96 -9.49
CA GLN A 81 -5.81 21.24 -8.97
C GLN A 81 -5.16 22.45 -9.66
N HIS A 82 -3.84 22.42 -9.86
CA HIS A 82 -3.13 23.47 -10.60
C HIS A 82 -3.60 23.57 -12.04
N HIS A 83 -3.76 22.43 -12.72
CA HIS A 83 -4.30 22.38 -14.08
C HIS A 83 -5.70 23.00 -14.16
N LYS A 84 -6.60 22.61 -13.24
CA LYS A 84 -7.97 23.18 -13.18
C LYS A 84 -7.95 24.69 -12.96
N ARG A 85 -7.05 25.21 -12.12
CA ARG A 85 -6.88 26.66 -11.92
C ARG A 85 -6.40 27.35 -13.21
N GLY A 86 -5.45 26.75 -13.92
CA GLY A 86 -4.96 27.26 -15.21
C GLY A 86 -6.06 27.33 -16.27
N VAL A 87 -6.88 26.28 -16.40
CA VAL A 87 -8.03 26.25 -17.31
C VAL A 87 -9.04 27.34 -16.97
N ASN A 88 -9.38 27.50 -15.68
CA ASN A 88 -10.31 28.54 -15.25
C ASN A 88 -9.78 29.96 -15.53
N ALA A 89 -8.48 30.20 -15.31
CA ALA A 89 -7.86 31.49 -15.61
C ALA A 89 -7.87 31.79 -17.12
N TYR A 90 -7.56 30.80 -17.95
CA TYR A 90 -7.62 30.93 -19.42
C TYR A 90 -9.03 31.28 -19.89
N HIS A 91 -10.05 30.57 -19.40
CA HIS A 91 -11.45 30.87 -19.71
C HIS A 91 -11.84 32.29 -19.27
N ALA A 92 -11.43 32.73 -18.08
CA ALA A 92 -11.76 34.06 -17.56
C ALA A 92 -11.16 35.20 -18.41
N VAL A 93 -9.94 35.03 -18.92
CA VAL A 93 -9.28 36.00 -19.80
C VAL A 93 -9.92 36.00 -21.19
N HIS A 94 -10.23 34.83 -21.76
CA HIS A 94 -10.85 34.75 -23.08
C HIS A 94 -12.32 35.20 -23.12
N GLN A 95 -13.07 35.05 -22.03
CA GLN A 95 -14.44 35.57 -21.92
C GLN A 95 -14.50 37.09 -21.69
N HIS A 96 -13.43 37.72 -21.20
CA HIS A 96 -13.36 39.17 -21.02
C HIS A 96 -12.97 39.94 -22.30
N ASN A 97 -12.53 39.23 -23.35
CA ASN A 97 -12.10 39.82 -24.62
C ASN A 97 -13.20 39.79 -25.71
N HIS A 98 -14.46 39.57 -25.32
CA HIS A 98 -15.66 39.65 -26.16
C HIS A 98 -16.67 40.61 -25.54
#